data_AF-A0A3D3GVB6-F1
#
_entry.id   AF-A0A3D3GVB6-F1
#
_cell.length_a   1.000
_cell.length_b   1.000
_cell.length_c   1.000
_cell.angle_alpha   90.00
_cell.angle_beta   90.00
_cell.angle_gamma   90.00
#
_symmetry.space_group_name_H-M   'P 1'
#
loop_
_entity.id
_entity.type
_entity.pdbx_description
1 polymer ?
#
loop_
_entity_poly.entity_id
_entity_poly.type
_entity_poly.pdbx_seq_one_letter_code
_entity_poly.pdbx_strand_id
1 'polypeptide(L)'
;MKIINISVKAIIISRTKQYFSITFIILLANLSSACQITAPVTDITQNSVKYSQYYLGLKNLNNKQLLLEEHKQHTLMADQLKDKALSQGKLILIYSLPNPIVYQPYKAKRLLNEHLLASSTLGKENLAFTMLLRDQLNNQLHLLEKITFFEQNLIKQSNAHHKIIEQLNQQLEHVNQQLMLLKKIDQNINERG
;
A
#
# COMPACT_ATOMS: atom_id res chain seq x y z
N MET A 1 7.93 17.59 76.20
CA MET A 1 7.15 16.54 75.50
C MET A 1 6.24 17.21 74.47
N LYS A 2 6.53 17.09 73.17
CA LYS A 2 5.64 17.52 72.07
C LYS A 2 5.91 16.61 70.87
N ILE A 3 5.20 15.50 70.82
CA ILE A 3 5.23 14.56 69.68
C ILE A 3 4.25 15.12 68.65
N ILE A 4 4.77 15.83 67.64
CA ILE A 4 3.96 16.35 66.55
C ILE A 4 3.98 15.31 65.41
N ASN A 5 2.80 14.72 65.22
CA ASN A 5 2.34 13.81 64.17
C ASN A 5 3.10 13.87 62.83
N ILE A 6 3.95 12.86 62.60
CA ILE A 6 4.61 12.57 61.32
C ILE A 6 3.61 12.04 60.26
N SER A 7 2.48 11.48 60.71
CA SER A 7 1.43 10.90 59.85
C SER A 7 0.73 11.91 58.94
N VAL A 8 0.52 13.15 59.40
CA VAL A 8 -0.23 14.18 58.65
C VAL A 8 0.58 14.71 57.45
N LYS A 9 1.92 14.78 57.56
CA LYS A 9 2.78 15.24 56.46
C LYS A 9 2.78 14.28 55.27
N ALA A 10 2.71 12.97 55.50
CA ALA A 10 2.69 11.96 54.44
C ALA A 10 1.40 12.02 53.58
N ILE A 11 0.25 12.33 54.20
CA ILE A 11 -1.05 12.42 53.52
C ILE A 11 -1.14 13.69 52.64
N ILE A 12 -0.50 14.79 53.05
CA ILE A 12 -0.49 16.04 52.26
C ILE A 12 0.43 15.91 51.03
N ILE A 13 1.54 15.18 51.16
CA ILE A 13 2.51 14.95 50.06
C ILE A 13 1.95 14.01 48.98
N SER A 14 1.13 13.01 49.36
CA SER A 14 0.49 12.13 48.36
C SER A 14 -0.60 12.84 47.56
N ARG A 15 -1.39 13.70 48.21
CA ARG A 15 -2.44 14.50 47.55
C ARG A 15 -1.87 15.52 46.57
N THR A 16 -0.78 16.21 46.93
CA THR A 16 -0.13 17.18 46.03
C THR A 16 0.47 16.52 44.77
N LYS A 17 1.08 15.33 44.89
CA LYS A 17 1.52 14.55 43.71
C LYS A 17 0.36 14.12 42.82
N GLN A 18 -0.79 13.79 43.39
CA GLN A 18 -1.98 13.40 42.64
C GLN A 18 -2.60 14.58 41.89
N TYR A 19 -2.62 15.79 42.47
CA TYR A 19 -3.05 17.02 41.78
C TYR A 19 -2.10 17.45 40.65
N PHE A 20 -0.79 17.32 40.83
CA PHE A 20 0.18 17.57 39.76
C PHE A 20 0.05 16.58 38.59
N SER A 21 -0.22 15.31 38.88
CA SER A 21 -0.46 14.29 37.85
C SER A 21 -1.75 14.57 37.07
N ILE A 22 -2.84 14.93 37.75
CA ILE A 22 -4.13 15.23 37.10
C ILE A 22 -4.02 16.51 36.24
N THR A 23 -3.34 17.54 36.72
CA THR A 23 -3.12 18.78 35.93
C THR A 23 -2.25 18.53 34.69
N PHE A 24 -1.25 17.65 34.79
CA PHE A 24 -0.45 17.24 33.63
C PHE A 24 -1.27 16.46 32.60
N ILE A 25 -2.14 15.56 33.03
CA ILE A 25 -3.05 14.81 32.14
C ILE A 25 -4.05 15.76 31.45
N ILE A 26 -4.60 16.74 32.19
CA ILE A 26 -5.50 17.76 31.60
C ILE A 26 -4.75 18.63 30.60
N LEU A 27 -3.48 18.98 30.86
CA LEU A 27 -2.66 19.73 29.91
C LEU A 27 -2.41 18.92 28.62
N LEU A 28 -2.05 17.63 28.73
CA LEU A 28 -1.89 16.74 27.56
C LEU A 28 -3.18 16.55 26.76
N ALA A 29 -4.33 16.46 27.45
CA ALA A 29 -5.62 16.33 26.78
C ALA A 29 -5.96 17.58 25.96
N ASN A 30 -5.61 18.78 26.43
CA ASN A 30 -5.81 20.03 25.69
C ASN A 30 -4.88 20.16 24.46
N LEU A 31 -3.65 19.62 24.50
CA LEU A 31 -2.77 19.57 23.32
C LEU A 31 -3.26 18.58 22.26
N SER A 32 -4.05 17.57 22.65
CA SER A 32 -4.59 16.56 21.72
C SER A 32 -5.74 17.10 20.85
N SER A 33 -6.32 18.25 21.20
CA SER A 33 -7.36 18.95 20.44
C SER A 33 -6.85 19.63 19.15
N ALA A 34 -5.53 19.64 18.90
CA ALA A 34 -4.94 20.19 17.68
C ALA A 34 -4.95 19.21 16.48
N CYS A 35 -5.46 17.98 16.65
CA CYS A 35 -5.75 17.08 15.54
C CYS A 35 -7.05 17.50 14.84
N GLN A 36 -7.05 18.69 14.23
CA GLN A 36 -8.14 19.12 13.39
C GLN A 36 -8.04 18.33 12.08
N ILE A 37 -8.88 17.30 11.95
CA ILE A 37 -9.17 16.66 10.66
C ILE A 37 -9.48 17.79 9.68
N THR A 38 -8.68 17.89 8.62
CA THR A 38 -8.85 18.89 7.56
C THR A 38 -10.32 18.96 7.15
N ALA A 39 -10.97 20.08 7.45
CA ALA A 39 -12.35 20.31 7.06
C ALA A 39 -12.48 20.16 5.53
N PRO A 40 -13.58 19.58 5.02
CA PRO A 40 -13.89 19.65 3.60
C PRO A 40 -14.21 21.10 3.27
N VAL A 41 -13.26 21.81 2.65
CA VAL A 41 -13.47 23.18 2.18
C VAL A 41 -14.37 23.13 0.96
N THR A 42 -15.58 23.65 1.09
CA THR A 42 -16.57 23.81 0.02
C THR A 42 -16.30 25.00 -0.91
N ASP A 43 -15.29 25.81 -0.65
CA ASP A 43 -14.91 26.94 -1.51
C ASP A 43 -13.81 26.56 -2.50
N ILE A 44 -14.21 25.90 -3.59
CA ILE A 44 -13.43 25.86 -4.83
C ILE A 44 -13.58 27.23 -5.51
N THR A 45 -12.88 28.24 -5.00
CA THR A 45 -12.66 29.48 -5.73
C THR A 45 -11.72 29.18 -6.90
N GLN A 46 -12.16 29.54 -8.11
CA GLN A 46 -11.79 28.94 -9.40
C GLN A 46 -10.35 29.11 -9.91
N ASN A 47 -9.38 29.63 -9.14
CA ASN A 47 -8.07 30.00 -9.73
C ASN A 47 -6.85 29.15 -9.39
N SER A 48 -6.94 28.14 -8.51
CA SER A 48 -5.91 27.09 -8.45
C SER A 48 -6.44 25.84 -7.74
N VAL A 49 -6.58 24.73 -8.46
CA VAL A 49 -6.94 23.45 -7.83
C VAL A 49 -5.71 22.90 -7.15
N LYS A 50 -5.77 22.73 -5.81
CA LYS A 50 -4.71 22.07 -5.04
C LYS A 50 -4.82 20.55 -5.20
N TYR A 51 -3.78 19.93 -5.75
CA TYR A 51 -3.75 18.51 -6.08
C TYR A 51 -3.86 17.61 -4.85
N SER A 52 -3.26 18.03 -3.74
CA SER A 52 -3.35 17.30 -2.46
C SER A 52 -4.80 17.20 -1.97
N GLN A 53 -5.56 18.30 -2.01
CA GLN A 53 -6.95 18.33 -1.59
C GLN A 53 -7.84 17.51 -2.52
N TYR A 54 -7.62 17.64 -3.84
CA TYR A 54 -8.35 16.83 -4.81
C TYR A 54 -8.10 15.33 -4.58
N TYR A 55 -6.84 14.93 -4.38
CA TYR A 55 -6.47 13.53 -4.11
C TYR A 55 -7.13 12.99 -2.83
N LEU A 56 -7.20 13.79 -1.76
CA LEU A 56 -7.93 13.42 -0.54
C LEU A 56 -9.43 13.27 -0.80
N GLY A 57 -10.02 14.17 -1.60
CA GLY A 57 -11.41 14.08 -2.03
C GLY A 57 -11.70 12.77 -2.77
N LEU A 58 -10.82 12.37 -3.70
CA LEU A 58 -10.98 11.13 -4.45
C LEU A 58 -10.98 9.88 -3.56
N LYS A 59 -10.22 9.88 -2.46
CA LYS A 59 -10.19 8.75 -1.51
C LYS A 59 -11.53 8.51 -0.81
N ASN A 60 -12.37 9.53 -0.71
CA ASN A 60 -13.69 9.44 -0.08
C ASN A 60 -14.80 9.05 -1.07
N LEU A 61 -14.51 8.98 -2.37
CA LEU A 61 -15.48 8.63 -3.39
C LEU A 61 -15.74 7.12 -3.43
N ASN A 62 -16.98 6.74 -3.72
CA ASN A 62 -17.30 5.36 -4.05
C ASN A 62 -16.83 5.02 -5.48
N ASN A 63 -16.64 3.73 -5.76
CA ASN A 63 -16.22 3.16 -7.03
C ASN A 63 -16.98 3.71 -8.25
N LYS A 64 -18.31 3.82 -8.18
CA LYS A 64 -19.12 4.39 -9.27
C LYS A 64 -18.81 5.87 -9.50
N GLN A 65 -18.66 6.65 -8.42
CA GLN A 65 -18.35 8.07 -8.50
C GLN A 65 -16.94 8.30 -9.04
N LEU A 66 -16.00 7.43 -8.69
CA LEU A 66 -14.62 7.50 -9.17
C LEU A 66 -14.53 7.26 -10.69
N LEU A 67 -15.28 6.28 -11.21
CA LEU A 67 -15.39 6.05 -12.65
C LEU A 67 -16.07 7.21 -13.39
N LEU A 68 -17.11 7.80 -12.80
CA LEU A 68 -17.76 8.99 -13.36
C LEU A 68 -16.80 10.18 -13.41
N GLU A 69 -16.00 10.38 -12.36
CA GLU A 69 -14.99 11.45 -12.33
C GLU A 69 -13.88 11.19 -13.34
N GLU A 70 -13.42 9.94 -13.50
CA GLU A 70 -12.47 9.57 -14.56
C GLU A 70 -13.02 9.91 -15.94
N HIS A 71 -14.24 9.45 -16.26
CA HIS A 71 -14.89 9.72 -17.53
C HIS A 71 -15.04 11.23 -17.79
N LYS A 72 -15.46 11.98 -16.76
CA LYS A 72 -15.56 13.43 -16.83
C LYS A 72 -14.22 14.06 -17.20
N GLN A 73 -13.12 13.67 -16.56
CA GLN A 73 -11.81 14.23 -16.88
C GLN A 73 -11.36 13.88 -18.32
N HIS A 74 -11.68 12.68 -18.82
CA HIS A 74 -11.44 12.34 -20.24
C HIS A 74 -12.24 13.23 -21.20
N THR A 75 -13.52 13.48 -20.92
CA THR A 75 -14.33 14.39 -21.73
C THR A 75 -13.75 15.81 -21.73
N LEU A 76 -13.28 16.29 -20.58
CA LEU A 76 -12.65 17.62 -20.47
C LEU A 76 -11.31 17.71 -21.21
N MET A 77 -10.57 16.60 -21.33
CA MET A 77 -9.35 16.55 -22.15
C MET A 77 -9.62 16.57 -23.66
N ALA A 78 -10.79 16.11 -24.10
CA ALA A 78 -11.21 16.13 -25.50
C ALA A 78 -11.69 17.54 -25.93
N ASP A 79 -12.29 18.29 -25.01
CA ASP A 79 -12.69 19.69 -25.23
C ASP A 79 -11.45 20.61 -25.33
N GLN A 80 -11.18 21.17 -26.51
CA GLN A 80 -10.05 22.09 -26.73
C GLN A 80 -10.16 23.43 -25.97
N LEU A 81 -11.35 23.77 -25.46
CA LEU A 81 -11.62 25.03 -24.75
C LEU A 81 -11.21 25.02 -23.27
N LYS A 82 -10.84 23.86 -22.71
CA LYS A 82 -10.57 23.70 -21.28
C LYS A 82 -9.09 23.46 -21.01
N ASP A 83 -8.66 23.76 -19.78
CA ASP A 83 -7.29 23.54 -19.34
C ASP A 83 -6.95 22.04 -19.30
N LYS A 84 -6.41 21.57 -20.43
CA LYS A 84 -6.00 20.19 -20.65
C LYS A 84 -4.95 19.73 -19.65
N ALA A 85 -4.05 20.62 -19.21
CA ALA A 85 -3.01 20.30 -18.25
C ALA A 85 -3.63 19.99 -16.88
N LEU A 86 -4.62 20.79 -16.46
CA LEU A 86 -5.32 20.57 -15.20
C LEU A 86 -6.12 19.26 -15.19
N SER A 87 -6.82 18.93 -16.28
CA SER A 87 -7.52 17.64 -16.40
C SER A 87 -6.57 16.45 -16.46
N GLN A 88 -5.43 16.58 -17.15
CA GLN A 88 -4.38 15.56 -17.14
C GLN A 88 -3.81 15.34 -15.74
N GLY A 89 -3.54 16.42 -15.00
CA GLY A 89 -3.13 16.37 -13.59
C GLY A 89 -4.12 15.59 -12.73
N LYS A 90 -5.42 15.87 -12.87
CA LYS A 90 -6.47 15.13 -12.14
C LYS A 90 -6.52 13.65 -12.51
N LEU A 91 -6.37 13.29 -13.78
CA LEU A 91 -6.32 11.89 -14.22
C LEU A 91 -5.10 11.15 -13.64
N ILE A 92 -3.95 11.81 -13.59
CA ILE A 92 -2.76 11.24 -12.92
C ILE A 92 -3.09 10.88 -11.48
N LEU A 93 -3.77 11.78 -10.75
CA LEU A 93 -4.16 11.54 -9.36
C LEU A 93 -5.12 10.36 -9.24
N ILE A 94 -6.10 10.23 -10.15
CA ILE A 94 -7.03 9.10 -10.18
C ILE A 94 -6.28 7.78 -10.40
N TYR A 95 -5.39 7.70 -11.39
CA TYR A 95 -4.64 6.47 -11.68
C TYR A 95 -3.59 6.09 -10.64
N SER A 96 -3.18 7.06 -9.82
CA SER A 96 -2.25 6.85 -8.71
C SER A 96 -2.94 6.34 -7.44
N LEU A 97 -4.28 6.34 -7.38
CA LEU A 97 -5.00 5.87 -6.20
C LEU A 97 -4.86 4.36 -6.03
N PRO A 98 -4.62 3.88 -4.79
CA PRO A 98 -4.61 2.45 -4.49
C PRO A 98 -6.04 1.88 -4.43
N ASN A 99 -6.80 2.01 -5.52
CA ASN A 99 -8.15 1.44 -5.68
C ASN A 99 -8.14 0.47 -6.88
N PRO A 100 -8.52 -0.80 -6.70
CA PRO A 100 -8.40 -1.83 -7.74
C PRO A 100 -9.11 -1.51 -9.06
N ILE A 101 -10.13 -0.64 -9.07
CA ILE A 101 -10.91 -0.33 -10.28
C ILE A 101 -10.18 0.63 -11.21
N VAL A 102 -9.41 1.57 -10.64
CA VAL A 102 -8.73 2.63 -11.42
C VAL A 102 -7.21 2.60 -11.27
N TYR A 103 -6.67 1.71 -10.42
CA TYR A 103 -5.24 1.67 -10.14
C TYR A 103 -4.45 1.25 -11.37
N GLN A 104 -3.70 2.20 -11.93
CA GLN A 104 -2.91 2.01 -13.15
C GLN A 104 -1.56 2.74 -12.98
N PRO A 105 -0.66 2.24 -12.11
CA PRO A 105 0.55 2.98 -11.69
C PRO A 105 1.51 3.26 -12.85
N TYR A 106 1.66 2.34 -13.80
CA TYR A 106 2.48 2.57 -15.00
C TYR A 106 1.91 3.69 -15.88
N LYS A 107 0.59 3.72 -16.05
CA LYS A 107 -0.10 4.77 -16.82
C LYS A 107 0.01 6.11 -16.11
N ALA A 108 -0.21 6.14 -14.80
CA ALA A 108 -0.02 7.32 -13.97
C ALA A 108 1.39 7.89 -14.11
N LYS A 109 2.42 7.03 -14.02
CA LYS A 109 3.82 7.42 -14.14
C LYS A 109 4.15 8.01 -15.51
N ARG A 110 3.66 7.40 -16.60
CA ARG A 110 3.85 7.92 -17.96
C ARG A 110 3.23 9.29 -18.11
N LEU A 111 1.95 9.43 -17.77
CA LEU A 111 1.22 10.70 -17.85
C LEU A 111 1.84 11.78 -16.97
N LEU A 112 2.36 11.40 -15.80
CA LEU A 112 3.03 12.29 -14.86
C LEU A 112 4.32 12.87 -15.43
N ASN A 113 5.14 12.03 -16.08
CA ASN A 113 6.35 12.50 -16.74
C ASN A 113 6.00 13.46 -17.90
N GLU A 114 4.99 13.12 -18.72
CA GLU A 114 4.50 14.00 -19.79
C GLU A 114 3.99 15.34 -19.23
N HIS A 115 3.23 15.29 -18.14
CA HIS A 115 2.67 16.49 -17.50
C HIS A 115 3.75 17.38 -16.89
N LEU A 116 4.78 16.82 -16.25
CA LEU A 116 5.91 17.59 -15.71
C LEU A 116 6.76 18.25 -16.80
N LEU A 117 6.84 17.64 -17.99
CA LEU A 117 7.54 18.23 -19.14
C LEU A 117 6.72 19.34 -19.81
N ALA A 118 5.40 19.20 -19.84
CA ALA A 118 4.50 20.13 -20.52
C ALA A 118 4.00 21.29 -19.64
N SER A 119 3.98 21.14 -18.31
CA SER A 119 3.42 22.14 -17.39
C SER A 119 4.48 23.12 -16.88
N SER A 120 4.67 24.22 -17.62
CA SER A 120 5.47 25.36 -17.14
C SER A 120 4.73 26.22 -16.09
N THR A 121 3.46 25.91 -15.79
CA THR A 121 2.54 26.76 -15.02
C THR A 121 2.03 26.10 -13.71
N LEU A 122 2.63 24.99 -13.29
CA LEU A 122 2.19 24.32 -12.06
C LEU A 122 2.56 25.15 -10.82
N GLY A 123 1.57 25.44 -9.96
CA GLY A 123 1.80 26.09 -8.66
C GLY A 123 2.84 25.31 -7.83
N LYS A 124 3.65 26.02 -7.03
CA LYS A 124 4.77 25.42 -6.28
C LYS A 124 4.33 24.26 -5.38
N GLU A 125 3.17 24.40 -4.75
CA GLU A 125 2.53 23.38 -3.93
C GLU A 125 2.12 22.13 -4.72
N ASN A 126 1.56 22.33 -5.91
CA ASN A 126 1.20 21.23 -6.80
C ASN A 126 2.45 20.55 -7.36
N LEU A 127 3.52 21.30 -7.64
CA LEU A 127 4.80 20.75 -8.08
C LEU A 127 5.43 19.86 -7.01
N ALA A 128 5.52 20.34 -5.77
CA ALA A 128 6.06 19.56 -4.65
C ALA A 128 5.25 18.27 -4.43
N PHE A 129 3.91 18.37 -4.47
CA PHE A 129 3.04 17.20 -4.33
C PHE A 129 3.21 16.21 -5.50
N THR A 130 3.32 16.72 -6.72
CA THR A 130 3.53 15.93 -7.94
C THR A 130 4.89 15.23 -7.95
N MET A 131 5.95 15.89 -7.46
CA MET A 131 7.27 15.29 -7.26
C MET A 131 7.23 14.18 -6.21
N LEU A 132 6.58 14.42 -5.07
CA LEU A 132 6.38 13.38 -4.06
C LEU A 132 5.63 12.18 -4.64
N LEU A 133 4.54 12.43 -5.38
CA LEU A 133 3.75 11.39 -6.03
C LEU A 133 4.60 10.57 -7.02
N ARG A 134 5.48 11.24 -7.77
CA ARG A 134 6.41 10.60 -8.70
C ARG A 134 7.33 9.62 -7.98
N ASP A 135 7.88 10.02 -6.84
CA ASP A 135 8.81 9.20 -6.07
C ASP A 135 8.08 8.03 -5.40
N GLN A 136 6.87 8.25 -4.90
CA GLN A 136 6.01 7.18 -4.37
C GLN A 136 5.63 6.16 -5.45
N LEU A 137 5.24 6.60 -6.66
CA LEU A 137 4.93 5.72 -7.78
C LEU A 137 6.16 4.91 -8.20
N ASN A 138 7.34 5.52 -8.26
CA ASN A 138 8.58 4.81 -8.57
C ASN A 138 8.87 3.69 -7.57
N ASN A 139 8.72 3.98 -6.28
CA ASN A 139 8.91 2.98 -5.23
C ASN A 139 7.89 1.83 -5.36
N GLN A 140 6.62 2.15 -5.64
CA GLN A 140 5.58 1.14 -5.84
C GLN A 140 5.88 0.26 -7.06
N LEU A 141 6.28 0.84 -8.18
CA LEU A 141 6.65 0.08 -9.38
C LEU A 141 7.85 -0.83 -9.12
N HIS A 142 8.88 -0.33 -8.44
CA HIS A 142 10.03 -1.14 -8.05
C HIS A 142 9.64 -2.33 -7.14
N LEU A 143 8.73 -2.10 -6.18
CA LEU A 143 8.21 -3.17 -5.32
C LEU A 143 7.43 -4.21 -6.12
N LEU A 144 6.59 -3.77 -7.07
CA LEU A 144 5.84 -4.68 -7.95
C LEU A 144 6.79 -5.55 -8.79
N GLU A 145 7.81 -4.95 -9.40
CA GLU A 145 8.83 -5.68 -10.16
C GLU A 145 9.55 -6.72 -9.29
N LYS A 146 9.92 -6.34 -8.07
CA LYS A 146 10.57 -7.24 -7.11
C LYS A 146 9.67 -8.42 -6.74
N ILE A 147 8.38 -8.17 -6.49
CA ILE A 147 7.40 -9.22 -6.22
C ILE A 147 7.28 -10.17 -7.42
N THR A 148 7.09 -9.63 -8.63
CA THR A 148 6.99 -10.43 -9.86
C THR A 148 8.26 -11.26 -10.09
N PHE A 149 9.44 -10.71 -9.83
CA PHE A 149 10.70 -11.44 -9.92
C PHE A 149 10.75 -12.61 -8.93
N PHE A 150 10.35 -12.40 -7.68
CA PHE A 150 10.29 -13.48 -6.69
C PHE A 150 9.29 -14.56 -7.06
N GLU A 151 8.09 -14.20 -7.50
CA GLU A 151 7.07 -15.15 -7.95
C GLU A 151 7.58 -16.02 -9.10
N GLN A 152 8.24 -15.42 -10.09
CA GLN A 152 8.83 -16.16 -11.21
C GLN A 152 9.91 -17.14 -10.74
N ASN A 153 10.74 -16.76 -9.79
CA ASN A 153 11.78 -17.65 -9.24
C ASN A 153 11.17 -18.81 -8.44
N LEU A 154 10.13 -18.53 -7.64
CA LEU A 154 9.40 -19.56 -6.91
C LEU A 154 8.74 -20.57 -7.86
N ILE A 155 8.12 -20.09 -8.94
CA ILE A 155 7.52 -20.96 -9.98
C ILE A 155 8.60 -21.81 -10.64
N LYS A 156 9.75 -21.23 -11.01
CA LYS A 156 10.88 -21.98 -11.60
C LYS A 156 11.40 -23.06 -10.65
N GLN A 157 11.55 -22.74 -9.38
CA GLN A 157 12.02 -23.68 -8.37
C GLN A 157 11.00 -24.80 -8.14
N SER A 158 9.71 -24.46 -8.03
CA SER A 158 8.62 -25.43 -7.91
C SER A 158 8.60 -26.40 -9.10
N ASN A 159 8.73 -25.89 -10.32
CA ASN A 159 8.79 -26.71 -11.53
C ASN A 159 10.03 -27.62 -11.56
N ALA A 160 11.18 -27.14 -11.08
CA ALA A 160 12.39 -27.95 -10.97
C ALA A 160 12.20 -29.10 -9.96
N HIS A 161 11.64 -28.81 -8.79
CA HIS A 161 11.32 -29.82 -7.78
C HIS A 161 10.29 -30.84 -8.28
N HIS A 162 9.27 -30.38 -9.01
CA HIS A 162 8.27 -31.28 -9.59
C HIS A 162 8.90 -32.29 -10.55
N LYS A 163 9.83 -31.85 -11.42
CA LYS A 163 10.57 -32.75 -12.32
C LYS A 163 11.42 -33.77 -11.58
N ILE A 164 12.08 -33.36 -10.48
CA ILE A 164 12.88 -34.28 -9.66
C ILE A 164 11.99 -35.34 -9.02
N ILE A 165 10.84 -34.94 -8.46
CA ILE A 165 9.87 -35.87 -7.86
C ILE A 165 9.36 -36.86 -8.90
N GLU A 166 9.06 -36.41 -10.10
CA GLU A 166 8.62 -37.27 -11.21
C GLU A 166 9.69 -38.32 -11.57
N GLN A 167 10.95 -37.89 -11.70
CA GLN A 167 12.06 -38.80 -11.97
C GLN A 167 12.28 -39.82 -10.85
N LEU A 168 12.20 -39.39 -9.59
CA LEU A 168 12.33 -40.28 -8.44
C LEU A 168 11.20 -41.31 -8.39
N ASN A 169 9.97 -40.91 -8.71
CA ASN A 169 8.84 -41.83 -8.78
C ASN A 169 9.02 -42.89 -9.88
N GLN A 170 9.52 -42.50 -11.06
CA GLN A 170 9.83 -43.45 -12.14
C GLN A 170 10.93 -44.44 -11.73
N GLN A 171 11.99 -43.96 -11.07
CA GLN A 171 13.05 -44.83 -10.57
C GLN A 171 12.53 -45.82 -9.51
N LEU A 172 11.70 -45.33 -8.59
CA LEU A 172 11.08 -46.17 -7.56
C LEU A 172 10.20 -47.26 -8.17
N GLU A 173 9.40 -46.92 -9.18
CA GLU A 173 8.56 -47.88 -9.90
C GLU A 173 9.42 -48.97 -10.57
N HIS A 174 10.49 -48.57 -11.27
CA HIS A 174 11.42 -49.51 -11.90
C HIS A 174 12.08 -50.44 -10.89
N VAL A 175 12.58 -49.91 -9.78
CA VAL A 175 13.19 -50.72 -8.71
C VAL A 175 12.17 -51.68 -8.08
N ASN A 176 10.93 -51.24 -7.88
CA ASN A 176 9.87 -52.09 -7.34
C ASN A 176 9.52 -53.25 -8.30
N GLN A 177 9.47 -52.99 -9.60
CA GLN A 177 9.29 -54.02 -10.62
C GLN A 177 10.43 -55.06 -10.58
N GLN A 178 11.68 -54.61 -10.48
CA GLN A 178 12.84 -55.51 -10.34
C GLN A 178 12.75 -56.37 -9.08
N LEU A 179 12.36 -55.79 -7.95
CA LEU A 179 12.22 -56.51 -6.68
C LEU A 179 11.11 -57.57 -6.76
N MET A 180 9.99 -57.26 -7.42
CA MET A 180 8.92 -58.22 -7.67
C MET A 180 9.38 -59.39 -8.56
N LEU A 181 10.17 -59.11 -9.60
CA LEU A 181 10.75 -60.15 -10.45
C LEU A 181 11.70 -61.06 -9.65
N LEU A 182 12.57 -60.46 -8.83
CA LEU A 182 13.50 -61.20 -7.98
C LEU A 182 12.76 -62.11 -7.01
N LYS A 183 11.72 -61.58 -6.33
CA LYS A 183 10.87 -62.36 -5.43
C LYS A 183 10.19 -63.55 -6.14
N LYS A 184 9.76 -63.36 -7.38
CA LYS A 184 9.15 -64.43 -8.19
C LYS A 184 10.16 -65.51 -8.56
N ILE A 185 11.42 -65.14 -8.84
CA ILE A 185 12.51 -66.09 -9.08
C ILE A 185 12.80 -66.90 -7.81
N ASP A 186 12.93 -66.25 -6.65
CA ASP A 186 13.17 -66.94 -5.37
C ASP A 186 12.07 -67.94 -5.05
N GLN A 187 10.80 -67.56 -5.25
CA GLN A 187 9.67 -68.49 -5.08
C GLN A 187 9.75 -69.69 -6.03
N ASN A 188 10.10 -69.47 -7.30
CA ASN A 188 10.21 -70.56 -8.27
C ASN A 188 11.38 -71.51 -7.96
N ILE A 189 12.49 -70.99 -7.43
CA ILE A 189 13.62 -71.81 -6.98
C ILE A 189 13.20 -72.65 -5.77
N ASN A 190 12.52 -72.05 -4.80
CA ASN A 190 12.08 -72.73 -3.58
C ASN A 190 10.98 -73.79 -3.82
N GLU A 191 10.23 -73.69 -4.91
CA GLU A 191 9.26 -74.72 -5.32
C GLU A 191 9.90 -75.88 -6.12
N ARG A 192 11.12 -75.70 -6.64
CA ARG A 192 11.83 -76.70 -7.45
C ARG A 192 12.92 -77.47 -6.70
N GLY A 193 13.34 -76.98 -5.52
CA GLY A 193 14.26 -77.65 -4.60
C GLY A 193 13.52 -78.34 -3.46
#